data_AF-A0A286U3X2-F1
#
_entry.id   AF-A0A286U3X2-F1
#
_cell.length_a   1.000
_cell.length_b   1.000
_cell.length_c   1.000
_cell.angle_alpha   90.00
_cell.angle_beta   90.00
_cell.angle_gamma   90.00
#
_symmetry.space_group_name_H-M   'P 1'
#
loop_
_entity.id
_entity.type
_entity.pdbx_description
1 polymer ?
#
loop_
_entity_poly.entity_id
_entity_poly.type
_entity_poly.pdbx_seq_one_letter_code
_entity_poly.pdbx_strand_id
1 'polypeptide(L)'
;MLATYFFAFQIYADIAGYSAIAISSAKIMGFDLMENFHYPYLAASVSEFWKRWHILLSTWFRDYVYKPLGGNRVSKSRWIYNIMAVFLISGMWHGVNWTFLVWGAIHGLYLIIYMRTKKLQAKILNIIGIENSPGLKK
;
A
#
# COMPACT_ATOMS: atom_id res chain seq x y z
N MET A 1 -16.94 15.19 -9.54
CA MET A 1 -16.60 13.80 -9.21
C MET A 1 -15.87 13.07 -10.33
N LEU A 2 -16.29 13.21 -11.60
CA LEU A 2 -15.59 12.58 -12.74
C LEU A 2 -14.11 12.98 -12.87
N ALA A 3 -13.79 14.26 -12.66
CA ALA A 3 -12.41 14.76 -12.67
C ALA A 3 -11.49 14.06 -11.65
N THR A 4 -12.01 13.67 -10.48
CA THR A 4 -11.23 12.97 -9.45
C THR A 4 -10.79 11.58 -9.91
N TYR A 5 -11.67 10.86 -10.61
CA TYR A 5 -11.33 9.55 -11.17
C TYR A 5 -10.30 9.67 -12.28
N PHE A 6 -10.47 10.60 -13.22
CA PHE A 6 -9.48 10.83 -14.28
C PHE A 6 -8.13 11.29 -13.73
N PHE A 7 -8.13 12.13 -12.69
CA PHE A 7 -6.89 12.55 -12.03
C PHE A 7 -6.17 11.37 -11.37
N ALA A 8 -6.90 10.43 -10.75
CA ALA A 8 -6.30 9.21 -10.21
C ALA A 8 -5.66 8.35 -11.31
N PHE A 9 -6.36 8.16 -12.44
CA PHE A 9 -5.80 7.45 -13.60
C PHE A 9 -4.60 8.16 -14.21
N GLN A 10 -4.61 9.49 -14.28
CA GLN A 10 -3.51 10.29 -14.77
C GLN A 10 -2.25 10.07 -13.91
N ILE A 11 -2.36 10.20 -12.58
CA ILE A 11 -1.24 9.95 -11.66
C ILE A 11 -0.70 8.53 -11.84
N TYR A 12 -1.59 7.54 -11.93
CA TYR A 12 -1.17 6.16 -12.13
C TYR A 12 -0.43 5.96 -13.46
N ALA A 13 -1.00 6.43 -14.57
CA ALA A 13 -0.42 6.28 -15.90
C ALA A 13 0.96 6.96 -16.01
N ASP A 14 1.09 8.13 -15.40
CA ASP A 14 2.33 8.91 -15.39
C ASP A 14 3.45 8.16 -14.65
N ILE A 15 3.23 7.81 -13.38
CA ILE A 15 4.27 7.15 -12.56
C ILE A 15 4.56 5.73 -13.04
N ALA A 16 3.53 4.99 -13.51
CA ALA A 16 3.72 3.67 -14.10
C ALA A 16 4.51 3.74 -15.41
N GLY A 17 4.22 4.72 -16.27
CA GLY A 17 4.94 4.96 -17.52
C GLY A 17 6.42 5.24 -17.29
N TYR A 18 6.74 6.19 -16.40
CA TYR A 18 8.13 6.49 -16.03
C TYR A 18 8.86 5.28 -15.44
N SER A 19 8.17 4.52 -14.57
CA SER A 19 8.74 3.30 -13.98
C SER A 19 9.06 2.24 -15.04
N ALA A 20 8.19 2.05 -16.03
CA ALA A 20 8.40 1.07 -17.09
C ALA A 20 9.61 1.45 -17.98
N ILE A 21 9.78 2.74 -18.29
CA ILE A 21 10.94 3.25 -19.03
C ILE A 21 12.22 2.99 -18.23
N ALA A 22 12.22 3.27 -16.92
CA ALA A 22 13.36 3.04 -16.05
C ALA A 22 13.74 1.54 -15.97
N ILE A 23 12.76 0.66 -15.77
CA ILE A 23 12.97 -0.81 -15.73
C ILE A 23 13.51 -1.32 -17.06
N SER A 24 12.93 -0.87 -18.18
CA SER A 24 13.37 -1.29 -19.52
C SER A 24 14.79 -0.83 -19.81
N SER A 25 15.13 0.40 -19.43
CA SER A 25 16.48 0.95 -19.58
C SER A 25 17.50 0.19 -18.74
N ALA A 26 17.17 -0.12 -17.48
CA ALA A 26 18.02 -0.90 -16.60
C ALA A 26 18.23 -2.33 -17.13
N LYS A 27 17.19 -2.94 -17.70
CA LYS A 27 17.28 -4.28 -18.31
C LYS A 27 18.21 -4.32 -19.51
N ILE A 28 18.23 -3.27 -20.33
CA ILE A 28 19.21 -3.12 -21.44
C ILE A 28 20.63 -3.01 -20.88
N MET A 29 20.81 -2.37 -19.73
CA MET A 29 22.10 -2.25 -19.04
C MET A 29 22.49 -3.52 -18.24
N GLY A 30 21.69 -4.59 -18.28
CA GLY A 30 21.98 -5.84 -17.59
C GLY A 30 21.54 -5.89 -16.11
N PHE A 31 20.71 -4.95 -15.67
CA PHE A 31 20.15 -4.92 -14.31
C PHE A 31 18.67 -5.28 -14.30
N ASP A 32 18.28 -6.21 -13.43
CA ASP A 32 16.87 -6.53 -13.19
C ASP A 32 16.31 -5.70 -12.04
N LEU A 33 15.51 -4.68 -12.37
CA LEU A 33 14.80 -3.86 -11.39
C LEU A 33 13.43 -4.44 -11.04
N MET A 34 13.00 -4.23 -9.80
CA MET A 34 11.67 -4.59 -9.33
C MET A 34 10.60 -3.68 -9.95
N GLU A 35 9.45 -4.25 -10.30
CA GLU A 35 8.29 -3.49 -10.77
C GLU A 35 7.71 -2.60 -9.68
N ASN A 36 7.35 -1.36 -10.03
CA ASN A 36 6.75 -0.41 -9.08
C ASN A 36 5.23 -0.58 -8.92
N PHE A 37 4.53 -1.11 -9.92
CA PHE A 37 3.07 -1.20 -9.90
C PHE A 37 2.60 -2.54 -10.44
N HIS A 38 1.65 -3.16 -9.74
CA HIS A 38 1.09 -4.45 -10.16
C HIS A 38 -0.44 -4.45 -10.05
N TYR A 39 -1.11 -3.86 -11.05
CA TYR A 39 -2.58 -3.70 -11.12
C TYR A 39 -3.22 -3.26 -9.80
N PRO A 40 -2.87 -2.07 -9.27
CA PRO A 40 -3.27 -1.64 -7.93
C PRO A 40 -4.78 -1.41 -7.78
N TYR A 41 -5.45 -0.93 -8.83
CA TYR A 41 -6.91 -0.70 -8.80
C TYR A 41 -7.74 -1.98 -8.81
N LEU A 42 -7.12 -3.14 -9.06
CA LEU A 42 -7.76 -4.46 -8.93
C LEU A 42 -7.56 -5.10 -7.56
N ALA A 43 -7.02 -4.36 -6.59
CA ALA A 43 -6.83 -4.85 -5.22
C ALA A 43 -8.18 -5.06 -4.51
N ALA A 44 -8.33 -6.19 -3.84
CA ALA A 44 -9.52 -6.53 -3.07
C ALA A 44 -9.53 -5.90 -1.66
N SER A 45 -8.39 -5.35 -1.21
CA SER A 45 -8.28 -4.67 0.08
C SER A 45 -7.28 -3.53 0.07
N VAL A 46 -7.41 -2.61 1.03
CA VAL A 46 -6.47 -1.49 1.22
C VAL A 46 -5.04 -2.00 1.47
N SER A 47 -4.89 -3.09 2.23
CA SER A 47 -3.57 -3.69 2.44
C SER A 47 -2.97 -4.26 1.16
N GLU A 48 -3.79 -4.78 0.26
CA GLU A 48 -3.33 -5.32 -1.02
C GLU A 48 -3.03 -4.20 -2.02
N PHE A 49 -3.82 -3.13 -2.00
CA PHE A 49 -3.56 -1.91 -2.78
C PHE A 49 -2.15 -1.39 -2.52
N TRP A 50 -1.76 -1.23 -1.25
CA TRP A 50 -0.42 -0.77 -0.87
C TRP A 50 0.71 -1.76 -1.19
N LYS A 51 0.41 -3.05 -1.36
CA LYS A 51 1.40 -4.04 -1.84
C LYS A 51 1.59 -4.00 -3.34
N ARG A 52 0.65 -3.41 -4.07
CA ARG A 52 0.62 -3.32 -5.54
C ARG A 52 0.92 -1.91 -6.05
N TRP A 53 0.85 -0.91 -5.17
CA TRP A 53 1.10 0.49 -5.46
C TRP A 53 2.48 0.91 -4.94
N HIS A 54 3.33 1.41 -5.83
CA HIS A 54 4.66 1.93 -5.50
C HIS A 54 5.51 0.96 -4.66
N ILE A 55 5.72 -0.24 -5.19
CA ILE A 55 6.28 -1.40 -4.47
C ILE A 55 7.71 -1.12 -3.96
N LEU A 56 8.58 -0.46 -4.74
CA LEU A 56 9.93 -0.10 -4.27
C LEU A 56 9.88 0.78 -3.02
N LEU A 57 9.08 1.86 -3.06
CA LEU A 57 8.97 2.82 -1.97
C LEU A 57 8.37 2.16 -0.72
N SER A 58 7.31 1.38 -0.91
CA SER A 58 6.64 0.64 0.16
C SER A 58 7.58 -0.39 0.80
N THR A 59 8.42 -1.05 0.00
CA THR A 59 9.46 -1.98 0.49
C THR A 59 10.57 -1.24 1.24
N TRP A 60 11.00 -0.09 0.74
CA TRP A 60 11.98 0.76 1.42
C TRP A 60 11.49 1.22 2.79
N PHE A 61 10.27 1.75 2.88
CA PHE A 61 9.66 2.14 4.17
C PHE A 61 9.52 0.95 5.11
N ARG A 62 9.13 -0.22 4.59
CA ARG A 62 9.04 -1.43 5.39
C ARG A 62 10.41 -1.82 5.97
N ASP A 63 11.45 -1.73 5.16
CA ASP A 63 12.75 -2.30 5.52
C ASP A 63 13.61 -1.34 6.33
N TYR A 64 13.49 -0.04 6.08
CA TYR A 64 14.31 1.00 6.72
C TYR A 64 13.59 1.78 7.82
N VAL A 65 12.25 1.75 7.88
CA VAL A 65 11.50 2.45 8.94
C VAL A 65 10.75 1.45 9.80
N TYR A 66 9.94 0.58 9.19
CA TYR A 66 9.06 -0.30 9.95
C TYR A 66 9.79 -1.42 10.69
N LYS A 67 10.71 -2.14 10.03
CA LYS A 67 11.51 -3.22 10.65
C LYS A 67 12.36 -2.71 11.83
N PRO A 68 13.12 -1.59 11.71
CA PRO A 68 13.89 -1.05 12.83
C PRO A 68 13.06 -0.63 14.04
N LEU A 69 11.81 -0.19 13.82
CA LEU A 69 10.88 0.14 14.91
C LEU A 69 10.31 -1.10 15.65
N GLY A 70 10.76 -2.30 15.33
CA GLY A 70 10.36 -3.58 15.94
C GLY A 70 9.34 -4.39 15.12
N GLY A 71 8.89 -3.85 13.98
CA GLY A 71 8.01 -4.54 13.04
C GLY A 71 6.77 -5.16 13.68
N ASN A 72 6.54 -6.46 13.40
CA ASN A 72 5.41 -7.23 13.92
C ASN A 72 5.69 -7.90 15.29
N ARG A 73 6.88 -7.74 15.88
CA ARG A 73 7.28 -8.44 17.12
C ARG A 73 6.97 -7.63 18.39
N VAL A 74 6.32 -6.49 18.26
CA VAL A 74 5.99 -5.56 19.36
C VAL A 74 4.54 -5.69 19.83
N SER A 75 4.22 -5.10 20.98
CA SER A 75 2.85 -5.04 21.50
C SER A 75 1.88 -4.37 20.51
N LYS A 76 0.59 -4.73 20.57
CA LYS A 76 -0.43 -4.21 19.65
C LYS A 76 -0.46 -2.67 19.58
N SER A 77 -0.29 -1.99 20.71
CA SER A 77 -0.26 -0.52 20.75
C SER A 77 0.97 0.05 20.04
N ARG A 78 2.15 -0.57 20.24
CA ARG A 78 3.39 -0.14 19.55
C ARG A 78 3.33 -0.43 18.06
N TRP A 79 2.71 -1.54 17.66
CA TRP A 79 2.50 -1.89 16.27
C TRP A 79 1.60 -0.88 15.53
N ILE A 80 0.51 -0.43 16.18
CA ILE A 80 -0.36 0.64 15.66
C ILE A 80 0.45 1.93 15.46
N TYR A 81 1.25 2.31 16.46
CA TYR A 81 2.11 3.48 16.38
C TYR A 81 3.12 3.36 15.23
N ASN A 82 3.76 2.21 15.07
CA ASN A 82 4.73 1.97 13.99
C ASN A 82 4.09 2.12 12.60
N ILE A 83 2.86 1.61 12.41
CA ILE A 83 2.14 1.78 11.15
C ILE A 83 1.83 3.26 10.91
N MET A 84 1.28 3.96 11.92
CA MET A 84 0.99 5.39 11.78
C MET A 84 2.25 6.20 11.47
N ALA A 85 3.37 5.92 12.15
CA ALA A 85 4.63 6.58 11.89
C ALA A 85 5.10 6.38 10.45
N VAL A 86 5.06 5.15 9.92
CA VAL A 86 5.45 4.86 8.54
C VAL A 86 4.59 5.65 7.54
N PHE A 87 3.27 5.66 7.71
CA PHE A 87 2.37 6.38 6.79
C PHE A 87 2.48 7.91 6.91
N LEU A 88 2.72 8.44 8.12
CA LEU A 88 2.94 9.87 8.32
C LEU A 88 4.27 10.31 7.70
N ILE A 89 5.35 9.55 7.91
CA ILE A 89 6.65 9.82 7.28
C ILE A 89 6.53 9.68 5.75
N SER A 90 5.78 8.70 5.25
CA SER A 90 5.48 8.57 3.82
C SER A 90 4.72 9.79 3.28
N GLY A 91 3.71 10.29 4.00
CA GLY A 91 3.03 11.53 3.65
C GLY A 91 3.99 12.71 3.59
N MET A 92 4.83 12.88 4.61
CA MET A 92 5.86 13.93 4.64
C MET A 92 6.87 13.81 3.49
N TRP A 93 7.21 12.59 3.07
CA TRP A 93 8.10 12.35 1.94
C TRP A 93 7.51 12.83 0.60
N HIS A 94 6.19 12.77 0.43
CA HIS A 94 5.52 13.26 -0.78
C HIS A 94 5.43 14.79 -0.86
N GLY A 95 5.56 15.50 0.27
CA GLY A 95 5.63 16.96 0.29
C GLY A 95 5.37 17.58 1.65
N VAL A 96 5.71 18.86 1.78
CA VAL A 96 5.58 19.62 3.05
C VAL A 96 4.15 20.14 3.28
N ASN A 97 3.25 19.98 2.31
CA ASN A 97 1.86 20.41 2.48
C ASN A 97 1.12 19.51 3.48
N TRP A 98 0.40 20.13 4.42
CA TRP A 98 -0.42 19.45 5.44
C TRP A 98 -1.41 18.43 4.86
N THR A 99 -1.85 18.61 3.61
CA THR A 99 -2.70 17.65 2.90
C THR A 99 -2.07 16.27 2.77
N PHE A 100 -0.74 16.18 2.56
CA PHE A 100 -0.05 14.88 2.50
C PHE A 100 0.07 14.22 3.88
N LEU A 101 0.19 15.01 4.95
CA LEU A 101 0.17 14.50 6.32
C LEU A 101 -1.20 13.89 6.66
N VAL A 102 -2.29 14.61 6.31
CA VAL A 102 -3.66 14.13 6.48
C VAL A 102 -3.91 12.88 5.65
N TRP A 103 -3.45 12.88 4.39
CA TRP A 103 -3.51 11.71 3.52
C TRP A 103 -2.80 10.50 4.14
N GLY A 104 -1.59 10.67 4.69
CA GLY A 104 -0.85 9.61 5.37
C GLY A 104 -1.61 9.09 6.60
N ALA A 105 -2.13 9.99 7.43
CA ALA A 105 -2.91 9.63 8.62
C ALA A 105 -4.14 8.78 8.28
N ILE A 106 -4.88 9.18 7.24
CA ILE A 106 -6.09 8.47 6.77
C ILE A 106 -5.74 7.06 6.29
N HIS A 107 -4.68 6.90 5.49
CA HIS A 107 -4.28 5.59 4.98
C HIS A 107 -3.73 4.66 6.07
N GLY A 108 -2.99 5.22 7.03
CA GLY A 108 -2.58 4.48 8.24
C GLY A 108 -3.77 3.99 9.04
N LEU A 109 -4.77 4.84 9.27
CA LEU A 109 -6.02 4.46 9.94
C LEU A 109 -6.75 3.34 9.19
N TYR A 110 -6.92 3.47 7.87
CA TYR A 110 -7.59 2.44 7.07
C TYR A 110 -6.90 1.09 7.18
N LEU A 111 -5.57 1.06 7.18
CA LEU A 111 -4.82 -0.20 7.32
C LEU A 111 -5.02 -0.82 8.71
N ILE A 112 -4.99 -0.01 9.78
CA ILE A 112 -5.21 -0.48 11.15
C ILE A 112 -6.63 -1.03 11.32
N ILE A 113 -7.63 -0.30 10.82
CA ILE A 113 -9.03 -0.72 10.86
C ILE A 113 -9.18 -2.05 10.12
N TYR A 114 -8.69 -2.13 8.87
CA TYR A 114 -8.73 -3.36 8.08
C TYR A 114 -8.09 -4.54 8.81
N MET A 115 -6.92 -4.35 9.42
CA MET A 115 -6.23 -5.42 10.14
C MET A 115 -6.97 -5.86 11.41
N ARG A 116 -7.70 -4.95 12.08
CA ARG A 116 -8.57 -5.32 13.21
C ARG A 116 -9.84 -6.02 12.78
N THR A 117 -10.48 -5.57 11.70
CA THR A 117 -11.73 -6.16 11.20
C THR A 117 -11.51 -7.43 10.40
N LYS A 118 -10.29 -7.71 9.92
CA LYS A 118 -9.97 -8.93 9.14
C LYS A 118 -10.44 -10.22 9.80
N LYS A 119 -10.29 -10.35 11.12
CA LYS A 119 -10.76 -11.55 11.85
C LYS A 119 -12.28 -11.67 11.86
N LEU A 120 -12.97 -10.54 12.01
CA LEU A 120 -14.43 -10.49 11.98
C LEU A 120 -14.95 -10.76 10.55
N GLN A 121 -14.33 -10.18 9.54
CA GLN A 121 -14.64 -10.44 8.13
C GLN A 121 -14.48 -11.93 7.79
N ALA A 122 -13.37 -12.56 8.21
CA ALA A 122 -13.17 -13.99 8.01
C ALA A 122 -14.25 -14.84 8.69
N LYS A 123 -14.66 -14.48 9.90
CA LYS A 123 -15.74 -15.17 10.62
C LYS A 123 -17.09 -15.01 9.93
N ILE A 124 -17.42 -13.80 9.46
CA ILE A 124 -18.65 -13.52 8.72
C ILE A 124 -18.67 -14.29 7.40
N LEU A 125 -17.56 -14.30 6.65
CA LEU A 125 -17.45 -15.01 5.37
C LEU A 125 -17.60 -16.53 5.53
N ASN A 126 -17.11 -17.10 6.63
CA ASN A 126 -17.30 -18.51 6.96
C ASN A 126 -18.77 -18.82 7.30
N ILE A 127 -19.44 -17.94 8.07
CA ILE A 127 -20.88 -18.08 8.40
C ILE A 127 -21.76 -18.00 7.15
N ILE A 128 -21.42 -17.14 6.19
CA ILE A 128 -22.17 -16.98 4.93
C ILE A 128 -21.82 -18.09 3.92
N GLY A 129 -20.82 -18.96 4.19
CA GLY A 129 -20.45 -20.09 3.34
C GLY A 129 -19.71 -19.71 2.05
N ILE A 130 -19.22 -18.46 1.94
CA ILE A 130 -18.58 -17.90 0.74
C ILE A 130 -17.06 -18.15 0.74
N GLU A 131 -16.53 -18.84 1.75
CA GLU A 131 -15.09 -19.10 1.95
C GLU A 131 -14.36 -19.74 0.76
N ASN A 132 -15.07 -20.47 -0.10
CA ASN A 132 -14.53 -21.14 -1.29
C ASN A 132 -14.83 -20.44 -2.62
N SER A 133 -15.35 -19.21 -2.58
CA SER A 133 -15.63 -18.45 -3.80
C SER A 133 -14.31 -18.04 -4.46
N PRO A 134 -14.10 -18.35 -5.76
CA PRO A 134 -12.82 -18.16 -6.45
C PRO A 134 -12.34 -16.69 -6.51
N GLY A 135 -13.19 -15.71 -6.15
CA GLY A 135 -12.83 -14.29 -6.07
C GLY A 135 -12.17 -13.82 -4.76
N LEU A 136 -12.19 -14.62 -3.68
CA LEU A 136 -11.63 -14.23 -2.36
C LEU A 136 -10.26 -14.85 -2.06
N LYS A 137 -9.82 -15.83 -2.85
CA LYS A 137 -8.48 -16.42 -2.77
C LYS A 137 -7.54 -15.72 -3.74
N LYS A 138 -7.09 -14.48 -3.45
CA LYS A 138 -5.91 -13.88 -4.08
C LYS A 138 -5.13 -13.04 -3.07
#